data_AF-E2RU34-F1
#
_entry.id   AF-E2RU34-F1
#
_cell.length_a   1.000
_cell.length_b   1.000
_cell.length_c   1.000
_cell.angle_alpha   90.00
_cell.angle_beta   90.00
_cell.angle_gamma   90.00
#
_symmetry.space_group_name_H-M   'P 1'
#
loop_
_entity.id
_entity.type
_entity.pdbx_description
1 polymer ?
#
loop_
_entity_poly.entity_id
_entity_poly.type
_entity_poly.pdbx_seq_one_letter_code
_entity_poly.pdbx_strand_id
1 'polypeptide(L)'
;MLLTAFCVMASVLAATCTVEANTRDCAESKCEMVGGTEVCTECKYAGNVPINGVCKQKGDSAVTTSGCKKEDGTGLAEDKVCERCEDAYFLYKGGCYSVDNEPGQKLCIKAAEGACTEAAPGYFVPPQAIRSDQSVIACNDTISVQVLSGRSYMGIAHCTLCDSPKIASDPAPKPAVCTACEDGYFLGAAGDKESKCILCGDTSGSTWKGVDGCLKCTASGKADTPATCTECQEGKYLKGGDPTSCILRNACTGTHFPNDNAENKKKCLPCGENANGGIENCAECSLLSSVSGSATVLIKCSKCGSDKKLSPLKDACLDSCPVGTYDKQSVCTPCHSSCASCTDTTSTTCTACYSGFVLSAASGASAGTCIQECTGQYAENCADGQCTAIVGGSKYCSRCKAGYVPVDGVCVSTTTRAVTGCTPGDGVCTACTGSYFLQSGGCYQSTVYPGNTLCSSANNGKCTSCTNGQTADKNSGSCPACPDGCSKCTGSASPQQCSECLPGYYKSGDKCVKCDASANGIVGVPNCVSCAPPSNGQGSVTCYVNGSGTSRADANRSGLSPSAIAGVSVVVIIVVGGLAGFLCWWFIGRRKA
;
A
#
# COMPACT_ATOMS: atom_id res chain seq x y z
N MET A 1 5.30 -2.01 -50.46
CA MET A 1 6.10 -0.93 -49.85
C MET A 1 7.12 -1.57 -48.94
N LEU A 2 8.36 -1.70 -49.42
CA LEU A 2 9.51 -2.18 -48.64
C LEU A 2 9.79 -1.13 -47.55
N LEU A 3 9.64 -1.49 -46.28
CA LEU A 3 10.25 -0.75 -45.19
C LEU A 3 11.65 -1.34 -44.94
N THR A 4 12.64 -0.74 -45.58
CA THR A 4 14.05 -0.87 -45.21
C THR A 4 14.23 -0.27 -43.81
N ALA A 5 14.36 -1.13 -42.80
CA ALA A 5 14.84 -0.75 -41.49
C ALA A 5 16.32 -0.34 -41.63
N PHE A 6 16.57 0.96 -41.61
CA PHE A 6 17.92 1.49 -41.42
C PHE A 6 18.34 1.15 -39.99
N CYS A 7 19.10 0.07 -39.82
CA CYS A 7 20.00 -0.06 -38.67
C CYS A 7 21.01 1.08 -38.77
N VAL A 8 20.79 2.14 -37.98
CA VAL A 8 21.82 3.14 -37.73
C VAL A 8 22.90 2.44 -36.92
N MET A 9 23.92 1.94 -37.62
CA MET A 9 25.22 1.66 -37.02
C MET A 9 25.66 2.98 -36.39
N ALA A 10 25.69 3.05 -35.06
CA ALA A 10 26.31 4.15 -34.35
C ALA A 10 27.80 4.16 -34.73
N SER A 11 28.13 4.89 -35.80
CA SER A 11 29.48 5.32 -36.06
C SER A 11 29.91 6.14 -34.85
N VAL A 12 30.88 5.61 -34.11
CA VAL A 12 31.59 6.30 -33.02
C VAL A 12 31.93 7.69 -33.53
N LEU A 13 31.20 8.72 -33.07
CA LEU A 13 31.59 10.09 -33.30
C LEU A 13 32.88 10.28 -32.53
N ALA A 14 34.00 10.37 -33.24
CA ALA A 14 35.24 10.81 -32.65
C ALA A 14 35.00 12.21 -32.04
N ALA A 15 35.35 12.38 -30.77
CA ALA A 15 34.92 13.56 -30.04
C ALA A 15 35.64 14.81 -30.59
N THR A 16 34.85 15.81 -30.98
CA THR A 16 35.36 17.13 -31.32
C THR A 16 35.95 17.77 -30.07
N CYS A 17 37.18 18.27 -30.17
CA CYS A 17 37.81 19.01 -29.08
C CYS A 17 36.96 20.26 -28.73
N THR A 18 36.79 20.52 -27.44
CA THR A 18 36.00 21.64 -26.90
C THR A 18 36.83 22.56 -26.01
N VAL A 19 37.94 22.06 -25.45
CA VAL A 19 38.87 22.86 -24.65
C VAL A 19 39.77 23.66 -25.59
N GLU A 20 39.87 24.97 -25.36
CA GLU A 20 40.57 25.92 -26.22
C GLU A 20 41.99 25.47 -26.61
N ALA A 21 42.79 24.99 -25.64
CA ALA A 21 44.13 24.48 -25.90
C ALA A 21 44.14 23.28 -26.89
N ASN A 22 43.21 22.34 -26.70
CA ASN A 22 43.10 21.14 -27.54
C ASN A 22 42.50 21.46 -28.91
N THR A 23 41.57 22.40 -29.01
CA THR A 23 41.01 22.84 -30.32
C THR A 23 42.09 23.40 -31.25
N ARG A 24 43.16 23.99 -30.69
CA ARG A 24 44.25 24.56 -31.47
C ARG A 24 45.31 23.52 -31.84
N ASP A 25 45.75 22.73 -30.85
CA ASP A 25 47.00 21.97 -30.93
C ASP A 25 46.79 20.46 -31.11
N CYS A 26 45.56 19.95 -30.90
CA CYS A 26 45.21 18.55 -31.12
C CYS A 26 44.74 18.31 -32.56
N ALA A 27 45.03 17.13 -33.10
CA ALA A 27 44.52 16.74 -34.40
C ALA A 27 42.98 16.63 -34.38
N GLU A 28 42.34 16.86 -35.53
CA GLU A 28 40.89 16.79 -35.63
C GLU A 28 40.39 15.40 -35.22
N SER A 29 39.34 15.35 -34.40
CA SER A 29 38.76 14.09 -33.93
C SER A 29 39.70 13.23 -33.05
N LYS A 30 40.74 13.83 -32.45
CA LYS A 30 41.71 13.15 -31.56
C LYS A 30 41.63 13.63 -30.11
N CYS A 31 40.46 14.09 -29.69
CA CYS A 31 40.17 14.40 -28.31
C CYS A 31 39.33 13.30 -27.66
N GLU A 32 39.56 13.05 -26.38
CA GLU A 32 38.79 12.09 -25.58
C GLU A 32 38.55 12.62 -24.17
N MET A 33 37.52 12.11 -23.49
CA MET A 33 37.23 12.46 -22.10
C MET A 33 37.77 11.38 -21.18
N VAL A 34 38.70 11.77 -20.30
CA VAL A 34 39.31 10.89 -19.31
C VAL A 34 39.02 11.45 -17.92
N GLY A 35 38.14 10.75 -17.18
CA GLY A 35 37.78 11.16 -15.82
C GLY A 35 37.25 12.59 -15.70
N GLY A 36 36.54 13.06 -16.72
CA GLY A 36 36.01 14.43 -16.81
C GLY A 36 36.97 15.47 -17.39
N THR A 37 38.20 15.10 -17.73
CA THR A 37 39.19 15.98 -18.37
C THR A 37 39.29 15.66 -19.87
N GLU A 38 39.19 16.67 -20.73
CA GLU A 38 39.43 16.48 -22.17
C GLU A 38 40.94 16.37 -22.46
N VAL A 39 41.34 15.28 -23.10
CA VAL A 39 42.73 14.96 -23.43
C VAL A 39 42.92 14.82 -24.93
N CYS A 40 44.06 15.25 -25.42
CA CYS A 40 44.51 15.00 -26.78
C CYS A 40 45.26 13.67 -26.88
N THR A 41 44.90 12.84 -27.86
CA THR A 41 45.55 11.53 -28.14
C THR A 41 46.50 11.57 -29.32
N GLU A 42 46.47 12.63 -30.13
CA GLU A 42 47.40 12.84 -31.25
C GLU A 42 47.53 14.34 -31.57
N CYS A 43 48.76 14.85 -31.60
CA CYS A 43 49.00 16.27 -31.84
C CYS A 43 48.90 16.65 -33.31
N LYS A 44 48.39 17.85 -33.57
CA LYS A 44 48.20 18.38 -34.92
C LYS A 44 49.53 18.62 -35.63
N TYR A 45 50.46 19.27 -34.93
CA TYR A 45 51.75 19.72 -35.44
C TYR A 45 52.83 18.66 -35.24
N ALA A 46 53.68 18.48 -36.24
CA ALA A 46 54.80 17.55 -36.20
C ALA A 46 55.83 17.96 -35.12
N GLY A 47 56.38 16.97 -34.42
CA GLY A 47 57.33 17.19 -33.32
C GLY A 47 56.68 17.64 -32.01
N ASN A 48 55.34 17.64 -31.93
CA ASN A 48 54.59 17.79 -30.69
C ASN A 48 53.96 16.46 -30.30
N VAL A 49 53.97 16.13 -29.01
CA VAL A 49 53.44 14.87 -28.48
C VAL A 49 52.54 15.10 -27.27
N PRO A 50 51.54 14.25 -27.01
CA PRO A 50 50.64 14.44 -25.86
C PRO A 50 51.29 14.03 -24.55
N ILE A 51 51.43 14.98 -23.63
CA ILE A 51 51.85 14.75 -22.23
C ILE A 51 50.71 15.18 -21.31
N ASN A 52 50.21 14.27 -20.49
CA ASN A 52 49.01 14.48 -19.66
C ASN A 52 47.82 15.03 -20.47
N GLY A 53 47.67 14.59 -21.71
CA GLY A 53 46.60 15.02 -22.62
C GLY A 53 46.79 16.38 -23.27
N VAL A 54 47.92 17.07 -23.05
CA VAL A 54 48.23 18.36 -23.68
C VAL A 54 49.38 18.19 -24.66
N CYS A 55 49.26 18.77 -25.85
CA CYS A 55 50.33 18.74 -26.85
C CYS A 55 51.52 19.61 -26.43
N LYS A 56 52.69 18.97 -26.31
CA LYS A 56 53.95 19.60 -25.93
C LYS A 56 55.00 19.35 -26.99
N GLN A 57 55.82 20.37 -27.28
CA GLN A 57 56.90 20.24 -28.25
C GLN A 57 58.00 19.33 -27.71
N LYS A 58 58.68 18.56 -28.56
CA LYS A 58 59.70 17.57 -28.15
C LYS A 58 60.83 18.08 -27.24
N GLY A 59 61.09 19.39 -27.24
CA GLY A 59 62.10 20.03 -26.38
C GLY A 59 61.56 20.53 -25.03
N ASP A 60 60.26 20.41 -24.78
CA ASP A 60 59.64 20.80 -23.51
C ASP A 60 60.11 19.86 -22.39
N SER A 61 60.40 20.43 -21.21
CA SER A 61 60.83 19.65 -20.04
C SER A 61 59.88 18.52 -19.69
N ALA A 62 58.56 18.71 -19.86
CA ALA A 62 57.56 17.69 -19.57
C ALA A 62 57.71 16.45 -20.47
N VAL A 63 58.11 16.62 -21.73
CA VAL A 63 58.36 15.50 -22.67
C VAL A 63 59.60 14.72 -22.26
N THR A 64 60.66 15.44 -21.84
CA THR A 64 61.89 14.78 -21.36
C THR A 64 61.68 14.06 -20.04
N THR A 65 60.94 14.65 -19.10
CA THR A 65 60.61 14.05 -17.80
C THR A 65 59.69 12.85 -17.93
N SER A 66 58.79 12.83 -18.92
CA SER A 66 57.93 11.68 -19.17
C SER A 66 58.63 10.52 -19.88
N GLY A 67 59.86 10.74 -20.36
CA GLY A 67 60.59 9.78 -21.19
C GLY A 67 59.91 9.45 -22.51
N CYS A 68 59.11 10.37 -23.07
CA CYS A 68 58.36 10.11 -24.29
C CYS A 68 59.31 9.92 -25.50
N LYS A 69 59.25 8.73 -26.12
CA LYS A 69 60.11 8.31 -27.23
C LYS A 69 59.34 7.42 -28.22
N LYS A 70 60.02 7.04 -29.30
CA LYS A 70 59.57 5.99 -30.22
C LYS A 70 59.60 4.61 -29.60
N GLU A 71 58.90 3.65 -30.20
CA GLU A 71 58.83 2.26 -29.73
C GLU A 71 60.24 1.67 -29.56
N ASP A 72 61.13 1.89 -30.52
CA ASP A 72 62.53 1.43 -30.52
C ASP A 72 63.45 2.22 -29.58
N GLY A 73 63.02 3.40 -29.12
CA GLY A 73 63.70 4.24 -28.12
C GLY A 73 64.57 5.31 -28.67
N THR A 74 64.54 5.45 -29.97
CA THR A 74 65.04 6.64 -30.62
C THR A 74 64.22 7.86 -30.19
N GLY A 75 64.89 9.01 -30.17
CA GLY A 75 64.26 10.28 -29.82
C GLY A 75 63.23 10.70 -30.86
N LEU A 76 62.30 11.55 -30.43
CA LEU A 76 61.24 12.09 -31.29
C LEU A 76 61.81 13.02 -32.37
N ALA A 77 61.33 12.90 -33.59
CA ALA A 77 61.64 13.77 -34.72
C ALA A 77 60.45 14.65 -35.07
N GLU A 78 59.62 14.17 -36.01
CA GLU A 78 58.39 14.82 -36.51
C GLU A 78 57.14 14.09 -35.98
N ASP A 79 57.31 13.23 -34.99
CA ASP A 79 56.27 12.38 -34.42
C ASP A 79 55.19 13.21 -33.71
N LYS A 80 53.97 12.65 -33.68
CA LYS A 80 52.75 13.30 -33.20
C LYS A 80 52.15 12.64 -31.96
N VAL A 81 52.74 11.51 -31.56
CA VAL A 81 52.35 10.66 -30.43
C VAL A 81 53.61 10.16 -29.72
N CYS A 82 53.46 9.78 -28.47
CA CYS A 82 54.41 8.94 -27.75
C CYS A 82 54.13 7.47 -28.07
N GLU A 83 55.19 6.69 -28.28
CA GLU A 83 55.10 5.24 -28.47
C GLU A 83 55.68 4.48 -27.29
N ARG A 84 56.34 5.18 -26.36
CA ARG A 84 56.72 4.67 -25.03
C ARG A 84 56.84 5.81 -24.03
N CYS A 85 56.84 5.47 -22.76
CA CYS A 85 57.14 6.37 -21.64
C CYS A 85 58.22 5.77 -20.74
N GLU A 86 58.69 6.52 -19.74
CA GLU A 86 59.65 6.05 -18.73
C GLU A 86 59.21 6.44 -17.31
N ASP A 87 59.93 5.95 -16.30
CA ASP A 87 59.74 6.30 -14.88
C ASP A 87 58.29 6.13 -14.39
N ALA A 88 57.74 7.16 -13.73
CA ALA A 88 56.39 7.19 -13.15
C ALA A 88 55.30 7.61 -14.16
N TYR A 89 55.62 7.60 -15.46
CA TYR A 89 54.65 7.81 -16.52
C TYR A 89 54.19 6.48 -17.10
N PHE A 90 53.03 6.48 -17.74
CA PHE A 90 52.51 5.32 -18.46
C PHE A 90 51.94 5.74 -19.81
N LEU A 91 51.98 4.81 -20.78
CA LEU A 91 51.47 5.04 -22.12
C LEU A 91 49.96 4.79 -22.17
N TYR A 92 49.20 5.76 -22.67
CA TYR A 92 47.77 5.62 -22.93
C TYR A 92 47.41 6.37 -24.21
N LYS A 93 46.82 5.66 -25.20
CA LYS A 93 46.36 6.23 -26.48
C LYS A 93 47.32 7.27 -27.10
N GLY A 94 48.60 6.89 -27.26
CA GLY A 94 49.60 7.73 -27.91
C GLY A 94 50.15 8.89 -27.06
N GLY A 95 49.89 8.94 -25.76
CA GLY A 95 50.44 9.97 -24.86
C GLY A 95 51.03 9.39 -23.58
N CYS A 96 51.92 10.15 -22.94
CA CYS A 96 52.48 9.81 -21.63
C CYS A 96 51.75 10.54 -20.50
N TYR A 97 51.29 9.78 -19.52
CA TYR A 97 50.49 10.29 -18.41
C TYR A 97 51.17 10.00 -17.07
N SER A 98 51.19 11.00 -16.19
CA SER A 98 51.79 10.90 -14.85
C SER A 98 50.78 10.34 -13.85
N VAL A 99 51.20 9.43 -12.98
CA VAL A 99 50.37 8.95 -11.86
C VAL A 99 50.23 9.98 -10.72
N ASP A 100 51.04 11.03 -10.73
CA ASP A 100 51.05 12.07 -9.68
C ASP A 100 50.14 13.27 -10.02
N ASN A 101 49.61 13.33 -11.25
CA ASN A 101 48.85 14.47 -11.74
C ASN A 101 47.60 14.04 -12.51
N GLU A 102 46.57 14.88 -12.51
CA GLU A 102 45.45 14.72 -13.44
C GLU A 102 45.90 15.02 -14.88
N PRO A 103 45.39 14.28 -15.88
CA PRO A 103 44.38 13.24 -15.75
C PRO A 103 44.94 11.85 -15.41
N GLY A 104 46.25 11.62 -15.49
CA GLY A 104 46.87 10.30 -15.40
C GLY A 104 46.53 9.49 -14.14
N GLN A 105 46.47 10.14 -12.97
CA GLN A 105 46.06 9.50 -11.72
C GLN A 105 44.64 8.89 -11.74
N LYS A 106 43.77 9.34 -12.68
CA LYS A 106 42.41 8.80 -12.86
C LYS A 106 42.35 7.52 -13.69
N LEU A 107 43.42 7.15 -14.39
CA LEU A 107 43.50 5.90 -15.16
C LEU A 107 44.42 4.88 -14.47
N CYS A 108 45.48 5.35 -13.84
CA CYS A 108 46.51 4.53 -13.24
C CYS A 108 46.94 5.10 -11.89
N ILE A 109 46.97 4.27 -10.86
CA ILE A 109 47.37 4.66 -9.51
C ILE A 109 48.82 4.31 -9.19
N LYS A 110 49.44 3.39 -9.94
CA LYS A 110 50.89 3.13 -9.86
C LYS A 110 51.46 2.81 -11.24
N ALA A 111 52.57 3.45 -11.58
CA ALA A 111 53.33 3.18 -12.80
C ALA A 111 54.79 2.86 -12.47
N ALA A 112 55.39 1.99 -13.26
CA ALA A 112 56.80 1.66 -13.20
C ALA A 112 57.33 1.41 -14.60
N GLU A 113 58.56 1.88 -14.87
CA GLU A 113 59.27 1.68 -16.13
C GLU A 113 58.50 2.14 -17.38
N GLY A 114 57.62 3.14 -17.27
CA GLY A 114 56.83 3.60 -18.41
C GLY A 114 55.50 2.86 -18.62
N ALA A 115 55.12 1.96 -17.72
CA ALA A 115 53.88 1.19 -17.79
C ALA A 115 53.08 1.27 -16.48
N CYS A 116 51.75 1.21 -16.62
CA CYS A 116 50.86 1.12 -15.47
C CYS A 116 50.93 -0.28 -14.85
N THR A 117 51.10 -0.34 -13.53
CA THR A 117 51.14 -1.59 -12.75
C THR A 117 49.91 -1.79 -11.88
N GLU A 118 49.18 -0.71 -11.59
CA GLU A 118 47.91 -0.75 -10.85
C GLU A 118 46.95 0.30 -11.44
N ALA A 119 45.85 -0.17 -12.03
CA ALA A 119 44.86 0.69 -12.66
C ALA A 119 43.93 1.35 -11.63
N ALA A 120 43.42 2.53 -11.97
CA ALA A 120 42.37 3.20 -11.19
C ALA A 120 41.00 2.52 -11.40
N PRO A 121 40.03 2.69 -10.49
CA PRO A 121 38.67 2.16 -10.68
C PRO A 121 38.05 2.58 -12.02
N GLY A 122 37.50 1.61 -12.75
CA GLY A 122 36.98 1.80 -14.11
C GLY A 122 37.99 1.55 -15.23
N TYR A 123 39.23 1.17 -14.88
CA TYR A 123 40.27 0.75 -15.80
C TYR A 123 40.90 -0.56 -15.34
N PHE A 124 41.56 -1.28 -16.25
CA PHE A 124 42.36 -2.45 -15.94
C PHE A 124 43.72 -2.40 -16.66
N VAL A 125 44.73 -3.07 -16.07
CA VAL A 125 46.05 -3.24 -16.70
C VAL A 125 46.00 -4.46 -17.62
N PRO A 126 46.30 -4.33 -18.93
CA PRO A 126 46.37 -5.47 -19.83
C PRO A 126 47.50 -6.41 -19.40
N PRO A 127 47.26 -7.72 -19.25
CA PRO A 127 48.30 -8.66 -18.85
C PRO A 127 49.48 -8.64 -19.83
N GLN A 128 50.71 -8.59 -19.28
CA GLN A 128 51.97 -8.53 -20.04
C GLN A 128 52.15 -7.27 -20.91
N ALA A 129 51.40 -6.19 -20.65
CA ALA A 129 51.72 -4.89 -21.23
C ALA A 129 53.13 -4.45 -20.81
N ILE A 130 53.92 -4.02 -21.79
CA ILE A 130 55.22 -3.38 -21.57
C ILE A 130 55.12 -1.87 -21.82
N ARG A 131 56.20 -1.14 -21.60
CA ARG A 131 56.26 0.33 -21.70
C ARG A 131 55.90 0.95 -23.06
N SER A 132 55.89 0.15 -24.11
CA SER A 132 55.47 0.53 -25.46
C SER A 132 54.06 0.07 -25.82
N ASP A 133 53.40 -0.64 -24.91
CA ASP A 133 52.00 -1.01 -25.03
C ASP A 133 51.11 0.02 -24.35
N GLN A 134 49.87 0.14 -24.84
CA GLN A 134 48.85 0.86 -24.09
C GLN A 134 48.65 0.18 -22.73
N SER A 135 49.01 0.91 -21.68
CA SER A 135 49.22 0.35 -20.34
C SER A 135 47.94 0.18 -19.52
N VAL A 136 46.86 0.85 -19.93
CA VAL A 136 45.54 0.79 -19.28
C VAL A 136 44.44 0.81 -20.32
N ILE A 137 43.36 0.07 -20.06
CA ILE A 137 42.15 0.02 -20.89
C ILE A 137 40.95 0.30 -19.98
N ALA A 138 40.00 1.10 -20.45
CA ALA A 138 38.78 1.38 -19.70
C ALA A 138 37.88 0.15 -19.69
N CYS A 139 37.19 -0.09 -18.58
CA CYS A 139 36.32 -1.26 -18.40
C CYS A 139 35.19 -1.33 -19.43
N ASN A 140 34.78 -0.20 -20.01
CA ASN A 140 33.74 -0.12 -21.03
C ASN A 140 34.25 0.08 -22.46
N ASP A 141 35.57 0.11 -22.69
CA ASP A 141 36.12 0.31 -24.03
C ASP A 141 36.08 -1.00 -24.83
N THR A 142 35.14 -1.10 -25.76
CA THR A 142 34.95 -2.32 -26.57
C THR A 142 35.92 -2.44 -27.75
N ILE A 143 36.84 -1.48 -27.91
CA ILE A 143 37.86 -1.50 -28.95
C ILE A 143 39.00 -2.43 -28.50
N SER A 144 39.32 -3.41 -29.34
CA SER A 144 40.46 -4.32 -29.11
C SER A 144 41.78 -3.56 -29.14
N VAL A 145 42.56 -3.69 -28.06
CA VAL A 145 43.93 -3.19 -27.95
C VAL A 145 44.89 -4.37 -28.03
N GLN A 146 45.81 -4.35 -29.00
CA GLN A 146 46.90 -5.32 -29.08
C GLN A 146 48.08 -4.87 -28.20
N VAL A 147 48.70 -5.82 -27.51
CA VAL A 147 50.00 -5.65 -26.85
C VAL A 147 51.08 -6.40 -27.63
N LEU A 148 52.35 -6.02 -27.46
CA LEU A 148 53.49 -6.52 -28.24
C LEU A 148 53.72 -8.03 -28.17
N SER A 149 53.17 -8.71 -27.16
CA SER A 149 53.12 -10.17 -27.10
C SER A 149 52.19 -10.82 -28.14
N GLY A 150 51.56 -10.04 -29.03
CA GLY A 150 50.58 -10.48 -30.03
C GLY A 150 49.19 -10.78 -29.45
N ARG A 151 48.96 -10.43 -28.18
CA ARG A 151 47.70 -10.65 -27.47
C ARG A 151 46.82 -9.41 -27.54
N SER A 152 45.51 -9.61 -27.47
CA SER A 152 44.54 -8.50 -27.55
C SER A 152 43.59 -8.51 -26.36
N TYR A 153 43.23 -7.32 -25.89
CA TYR A 153 42.36 -7.12 -24.74
C TYR A 153 41.33 -6.03 -25.03
N MET A 154 40.15 -6.12 -24.42
CA MET A 154 39.08 -5.11 -24.52
C MET A 154 38.30 -5.05 -23.20
N GLY A 155 37.55 -3.98 -22.99
CA GLY A 155 36.50 -3.88 -22.00
C GLY A 155 35.19 -4.54 -22.44
N ILE A 156 34.13 -4.29 -21.67
CA ILE A 156 32.78 -4.80 -21.87
C ILE A 156 31.82 -3.61 -21.88
N ALA A 157 30.98 -3.49 -22.92
CA ALA A 157 29.99 -2.42 -23.01
C ALA A 157 29.16 -2.30 -21.72
N HIS A 158 28.98 -1.05 -21.24
CA HIS A 158 28.25 -0.74 -20.00
C HIS A 158 28.87 -1.29 -18.71
N CYS A 159 30.13 -1.72 -18.72
CA CYS A 159 30.84 -2.12 -17.52
C CYS A 159 31.56 -0.92 -16.87
N THR A 160 31.22 -0.60 -15.63
CA THR A 160 31.78 0.55 -14.90
C THR A 160 32.96 0.17 -14.02
N LEU A 161 33.02 -1.09 -13.55
CA LEU A 161 34.14 -1.65 -12.78
C LEU A 161 34.48 -3.04 -13.28
N CYS A 162 35.76 -3.35 -13.39
CA CYS A 162 36.25 -4.62 -13.92
C CYS A 162 37.61 -4.98 -13.33
N ASP A 163 37.91 -6.28 -13.38
CA ASP A 163 39.24 -6.84 -13.10
C ASP A 163 39.95 -7.20 -14.41
N SER A 164 41.29 -7.22 -14.37
CA SER A 164 42.10 -7.66 -15.51
C SER A 164 41.76 -9.12 -15.88
N PRO A 165 41.69 -9.43 -17.19
CA PRO A 165 41.42 -10.79 -17.63
C PRO A 165 42.62 -11.71 -17.41
N LYS A 166 42.38 -13.02 -17.49
CA LYS A 166 43.47 -14.01 -17.57
C LYS A 166 44.25 -13.81 -18.88
N ILE A 167 45.54 -14.14 -18.84
CA ILE A 167 46.44 -14.04 -20.01
C ILE A 167 45.80 -14.74 -21.22
N ALA A 168 45.88 -14.09 -22.40
CA ALA A 168 45.33 -14.68 -23.62
C ALA A 168 46.10 -15.94 -24.01
N SER A 169 45.36 -17.04 -24.14
CA SER A 169 45.83 -18.38 -24.52
C SER A 169 45.76 -18.60 -26.04
N ASP A 170 45.05 -17.72 -26.72
CA ASP A 170 44.66 -17.76 -28.11
C ASP A 170 44.70 -16.32 -28.67
N PRO A 171 44.71 -16.14 -30.00
CA PRO A 171 44.80 -14.82 -30.62
C PRO A 171 43.49 -14.02 -30.56
N ALA A 172 42.40 -14.53 -29.98
CA ALA A 172 41.16 -13.78 -29.88
C ALA A 172 41.27 -12.69 -28.79
N PRO A 173 40.67 -11.50 -29.00
CA PRO A 173 40.62 -10.49 -27.94
C PRO A 173 39.94 -11.01 -26.69
N LYS A 174 40.62 -10.91 -25.54
CA LYS A 174 40.04 -11.30 -24.24
C LYS A 174 39.39 -10.10 -23.55
N PRO A 175 38.08 -10.16 -23.24
CA PRO A 175 37.40 -9.10 -22.50
C PRO A 175 37.84 -9.10 -21.03
N ALA A 176 37.81 -7.94 -20.38
CA ALA A 176 37.95 -7.80 -18.93
C ALA A 176 36.90 -8.63 -18.16
N VAL A 177 37.07 -8.79 -16.85
CA VAL A 177 36.06 -9.44 -15.99
C VAL A 177 35.21 -8.35 -15.33
N CYS A 178 33.97 -8.18 -15.77
CA CYS A 178 33.12 -7.12 -15.22
C CYS A 178 32.61 -7.43 -13.82
N THR A 179 32.70 -6.47 -12.92
CA THR A 179 32.28 -6.58 -11.51
C THR A 179 31.13 -5.63 -11.17
N ALA A 180 30.96 -4.53 -11.91
CA ALA A 180 29.81 -3.64 -11.81
C ALA A 180 29.40 -3.09 -13.17
N CYS A 181 28.09 -2.94 -13.36
CA CYS A 181 27.50 -2.40 -14.57
C CYS A 181 27.01 -0.97 -14.35
N GLU A 182 26.81 -0.26 -15.46
CA GLU A 182 26.13 1.03 -15.50
C GLU A 182 24.69 0.92 -14.99
N ASP A 183 24.18 2.01 -14.41
CA ASP A 183 22.78 2.09 -13.98
C ASP A 183 21.82 1.71 -15.13
N GLY A 184 20.86 0.84 -14.83
CA GLY A 184 19.95 0.27 -15.83
C GLY A 184 20.46 -1.03 -16.48
N TYR A 185 21.64 -1.52 -16.11
CA TYR A 185 22.18 -2.81 -16.50
C TYR A 185 22.47 -3.68 -15.28
N PHE A 186 22.34 -4.99 -15.43
CA PHE A 186 22.72 -5.97 -14.41
C PHE A 186 23.79 -6.93 -14.93
N LEU A 187 24.58 -7.48 -14.02
CA LEU A 187 25.59 -8.49 -14.34
C LEU A 187 24.90 -9.84 -14.56
N GLY A 188 25.02 -10.40 -15.78
CA GLY A 188 24.44 -11.70 -16.11
C GLY A 188 25.18 -12.85 -15.40
N ALA A 189 26.39 -13.18 -15.84
CA ALA A 189 27.25 -14.18 -15.21
C ALA A 189 28.40 -13.51 -14.44
N ALA A 190 28.69 -14.00 -13.24
CA ALA A 190 29.86 -13.58 -12.45
C ALA A 190 31.07 -14.48 -12.71
N GLY A 191 32.28 -13.91 -12.69
CA GLY A 191 33.56 -14.62 -12.81
C GLY A 191 34.05 -14.84 -14.26
N ASP A 192 34.89 -15.86 -14.47
CA ASP A 192 35.57 -16.15 -15.77
C ASP A 192 34.62 -16.55 -16.93
N LYS A 193 33.30 -16.56 -16.70
CA LYS A 193 32.30 -16.93 -17.69
C LYS A 193 31.61 -15.66 -18.18
N GLU A 194 31.95 -15.24 -19.40
CA GLU A 194 31.16 -14.32 -20.24
C GLU A 194 30.46 -13.18 -19.45
N SER A 195 31.21 -12.51 -18.57
CA SER A 195 30.70 -11.43 -17.72
C SER A 195 30.20 -10.30 -18.61
N LYS A 196 28.88 -10.16 -18.75
CA LYS A 196 28.24 -9.16 -19.61
C LYS A 196 27.22 -8.36 -18.82
N CYS A 197 27.19 -7.06 -19.07
CA CYS A 197 26.15 -6.16 -18.59
C CYS A 197 24.94 -6.24 -19.53
N ILE A 198 23.79 -6.61 -18.97
CA ILE A 198 22.54 -6.83 -19.69
C ILE A 198 21.55 -5.75 -19.28
N LEU A 199 20.90 -5.11 -20.24
CA LEU A 199 19.92 -4.06 -19.97
C LEU A 199 18.75 -4.63 -19.17
N CYS A 200 18.30 -3.90 -18.15
CA CYS A 200 17.22 -4.35 -17.26
C CYS A 200 15.90 -4.64 -17.97
N GLY A 201 15.62 -3.96 -19.09
CA GLY A 201 14.44 -4.17 -19.92
C GLY A 201 14.58 -5.25 -21.00
N ASP A 202 15.77 -5.84 -21.19
CA ASP A 202 16.04 -6.75 -22.30
C ASP A 202 15.60 -8.19 -22.00
N THR A 203 14.49 -8.60 -22.61
CA THR A 203 13.94 -9.96 -22.46
C THR A 203 14.43 -10.95 -23.52
N SER A 204 15.36 -10.57 -24.39
CA SER A 204 15.79 -11.39 -25.54
C SER A 204 16.78 -12.51 -25.17
N GLY A 205 17.46 -12.40 -24.03
CA GLY A 205 18.45 -13.37 -23.57
C GLY A 205 17.86 -14.72 -23.17
N SER A 206 18.56 -15.81 -23.47
CA SER A 206 18.16 -17.18 -23.10
C SER A 206 18.49 -17.53 -21.64
N THR A 207 19.74 -17.29 -21.21
CA THR A 207 20.24 -17.66 -19.87
C THR A 207 20.05 -16.55 -18.83
N TRP A 208 20.25 -15.30 -19.24
CA TRP A 208 20.13 -14.13 -18.38
C TRP A 208 19.28 -13.10 -19.12
N LYS A 209 18.16 -12.72 -18.52
CA LYS A 209 17.19 -11.81 -19.13
C LYS A 209 16.71 -10.79 -18.13
N GLY A 210 16.43 -9.60 -18.63
CA GLY A 210 15.75 -8.55 -17.91
C GLY A 210 14.25 -8.81 -17.76
N VAL A 211 13.53 -7.76 -17.37
CA VAL A 211 12.09 -7.74 -17.16
C VAL A 211 11.50 -6.68 -18.09
N ASP A 212 10.51 -7.05 -18.90
CA ASP A 212 9.87 -6.10 -19.83
C ASP A 212 9.41 -4.82 -19.11
N GLY A 213 9.78 -3.67 -19.65
CA GLY A 213 9.46 -2.37 -19.09
C GLY A 213 10.19 -2.01 -17.79
N CYS A 214 11.27 -2.71 -17.45
CA CYS A 214 12.09 -2.41 -16.29
C CYS A 214 13.16 -1.35 -16.61
N LEU A 215 13.29 -0.35 -15.72
CA LEU A 215 14.29 0.71 -15.80
C LEU A 215 15.53 0.39 -14.96
N LYS A 216 15.34 -0.10 -13.72
CA LYS A 216 16.44 -0.52 -12.83
C LYS A 216 16.16 -1.90 -12.25
N CYS A 217 17.21 -2.69 -12.10
CA CYS A 217 17.10 -4.07 -11.67
C CYS A 217 18.38 -4.54 -10.98
N THR A 218 18.28 -5.69 -10.32
CA THR A 218 19.41 -6.43 -9.75
C THR A 218 19.47 -7.83 -10.36
N ALA A 219 20.66 -8.40 -10.47
CA ALA A 219 20.82 -9.77 -10.95
C ALA A 219 20.07 -10.77 -10.05
N SER A 220 19.50 -11.81 -10.64
CA SER A 220 18.86 -12.92 -9.92
C SER A 220 19.87 -13.84 -9.22
N GLY A 221 21.12 -13.82 -9.66
CA GLY A 221 22.18 -14.74 -9.23
C GLY A 221 21.95 -16.19 -9.68
N LYS A 222 20.90 -16.47 -10.44
CA LYS A 222 20.52 -17.81 -10.90
C LYS A 222 20.30 -17.80 -12.41
N ALA A 223 20.98 -18.72 -13.10
CA ALA A 223 20.75 -18.96 -14.51
C ALA A 223 19.25 -19.23 -14.77
N ASP A 224 18.78 -18.80 -15.93
CA ASP A 224 17.41 -18.96 -16.44
C ASP A 224 16.33 -18.24 -15.61
N THR A 225 16.72 -17.47 -14.59
CA THR A 225 15.83 -16.63 -13.77
C THR A 225 15.98 -15.16 -14.18
N PRO A 226 14.90 -14.45 -14.57
CA PRO A 226 14.96 -13.03 -14.89
C PRO A 226 15.55 -12.19 -13.77
N ALA A 227 16.16 -11.07 -14.12
CA ALA A 227 16.57 -10.05 -13.14
C ALA A 227 15.39 -9.59 -12.27
N THR A 228 15.70 -9.11 -11.07
CA THR A 228 14.70 -8.53 -10.16
C THR A 228 14.58 -7.04 -10.46
N CYS A 229 13.44 -6.63 -11.00
CA CYS A 229 13.14 -5.24 -11.27
C CYS A 229 12.88 -4.46 -9.97
N THR A 230 13.52 -3.31 -9.83
CA THR A 230 13.42 -2.42 -8.66
C THR A 230 12.79 -1.07 -9.01
N GLU A 231 12.71 -0.73 -10.29
CA GLU A 231 12.09 0.47 -10.81
C GLU A 231 11.61 0.23 -12.24
N CYS A 232 10.35 0.57 -12.53
CA CYS A 232 9.77 0.43 -13.85
C CYS A 232 9.95 1.70 -14.69
N GLN A 233 9.91 1.55 -16.01
CA GLN A 233 9.85 2.66 -16.95
C GLN A 233 8.57 3.51 -16.75
N GLU A 234 8.59 4.72 -17.28
CA GLU A 234 7.48 5.67 -17.16
C GLU A 234 6.14 5.05 -17.59
N GLY A 235 5.09 5.32 -16.83
CA GLY A 235 3.74 4.81 -17.07
C GLY A 235 3.46 3.39 -16.59
N LYS A 236 4.48 2.65 -16.13
CA LYS A 236 4.33 1.30 -15.55
C LYS A 236 4.43 1.31 -14.02
N TYR A 237 3.87 0.27 -13.40
CA TYR A 237 3.82 0.03 -11.96
C TYR A 237 4.57 -1.25 -11.63
N LEU A 238 5.42 -1.18 -10.61
CA LEU A 238 6.16 -2.32 -10.12
C LEU A 238 5.22 -3.25 -9.34
N LYS A 239 5.05 -4.47 -9.84
CA LYS A 239 4.36 -5.54 -9.14
C LYS A 239 5.40 -6.52 -8.57
N GLY A 240 5.40 -6.65 -7.25
CA GLY A 240 6.24 -7.60 -6.54
C GLY A 240 5.91 -9.06 -6.89
N GLY A 241 6.82 -9.97 -6.53
CA GLY A 241 6.75 -11.39 -6.85
C GLY A 241 8.12 -11.95 -7.20
N ASP A 242 8.19 -13.26 -7.41
CA ASP A 242 9.37 -13.94 -7.94
C ASP A 242 8.97 -14.66 -9.26
N PRO A 243 9.23 -14.08 -10.44
CA PRO A 243 9.92 -12.80 -10.67
C PRO A 243 9.02 -11.56 -10.53
N THR A 244 9.62 -10.40 -10.31
CA THR A 244 8.96 -9.09 -10.37
C THR A 244 8.51 -8.74 -11.79
N SER A 245 7.51 -7.87 -11.92
CA SER A 245 7.02 -7.42 -13.23
C SER A 245 6.64 -5.93 -13.25
N CYS A 246 6.66 -5.33 -14.44
CA CYS A 246 6.22 -3.96 -14.68
C CYS A 246 4.96 -3.96 -15.54
N ILE A 247 3.83 -3.55 -14.96
CA ILE A 247 2.53 -3.60 -15.62
C ILE A 247 1.84 -2.23 -15.67
N LEU A 248 0.80 -2.10 -16.49
CA LEU A 248 0.02 -0.88 -16.58
C LEU A 248 -0.83 -0.66 -15.32
N ARG A 249 -1.18 0.60 -15.04
CA ARG A 249 -2.01 1.00 -13.88
C ARG A 249 -3.31 0.21 -13.75
N ASN A 250 -4.01 0.03 -14.86
CA ASN A 250 -5.29 -0.68 -14.94
C ASN A 250 -5.16 -2.20 -14.85
N ALA A 251 -3.93 -2.74 -14.89
CA ALA A 251 -3.65 -4.16 -14.69
C ALA A 251 -3.37 -4.50 -13.22
N CYS A 252 -3.19 -3.49 -12.35
CA CYS A 252 -3.21 -3.69 -10.90
C CYS A 252 -4.68 -3.91 -10.43
N THR A 253 -5.23 -5.09 -10.69
CA THR A 253 -6.61 -5.46 -10.34
C THR A 253 -6.68 -6.85 -9.70
N GLY A 254 -7.80 -7.18 -9.07
CA GLY A 254 -7.99 -8.48 -8.43
C GLY A 254 -7.33 -8.46 -7.07
N THR A 255 -6.16 -9.08 -6.92
CA THR A 255 -5.43 -9.17 -5.65
C THR A 255 -4.58 -7.95 -5.31
N HIS A 256 -4.47 -7.00 -6.25
CA HIS A 256 -3.65 -5.79 -6.09
C HIS A 256 -4.40 -4.55 -6.59
N PHE A 257 -3.93 -3.38 -6.16
CA PHE A 257 -4.37 -2.07 -6.63
C PHE A 257 -3.16 -1.16 -6.94
N PRO A 258 -3.31 -0.16 -7.84
CA PRO A 258 -2.23 0.76 -8.15
C PRO A 258 -2.04 1.77 -7.01
N ASN A 259 -0.79 2.05 -6.66
CA ASN A 259 -0.41 3.14 -5.76
C ASN A 259 0.72 3.96 -6.42
N ASP A 260 0.57 5.29 -6.42
CA ASP A 260 1.45 6.19 -7.17
C ASP A 260 2.69 6.63 -6.38
N ASN A 261 2.74 6.39 -5.07
CA ASN A 261 3.76 6.95 -4.18
C ASN A 261 4.25 5.98 -3.08
N ALA A 262 4.03 4.68 -3.24
CA ALA A 262 4.49 3.68 -2.28
C ALA A 262 6.02 3.65 -2.27
N GLU A 263 6.63 4.11 -1.17
CA GLU A 263 8.08 4.33 -1.05
C GLU A 263 8.64 5.25 -2.16
N ASN A 264 7.92 6.31 -2.51
CA ASN A 264 8.26 7.24 -3.60
C ASN A 264 8.31 6.57 -4.99
N LYS A 265 7.59 5.45 -5.18
CA LYS A 265 7.53 4.70 -6.44
C LYS A 265 6.10 4.30 -6.80
N LYS A 266 5.85 4.11 -8.10
CA LYS A 266 4.59 3.54 -8.63
C LYS A 266 4.61 2.02 -8.45
N LYS A 267 3.75 1.48 -7.58
CA LYS A 267 3.69 0.04 -7.27
C LYS A 267 2.26 -0.50 -7.37
N CYS A 268 2.11 -1.76 -7.76
CA CYS A 268 0.88 -2.50 -7.51
C CYS A 268 1.00 -3.13 -6.11
N LEU A 269 0.16 -2.71 -5.17
CA LEU A 269 0.19 -3.19 -3.80
C LEU A 269 -0.90 -4.23 -3.54
N PRO A 270 -0.67 -5.21 -2.65
CA PRO A 270 -1.71 -6.16 -2.25
C PRO A 270 -2.93 -5.45 -1.65
N CYS A 271 -4.14 -5.94 -1.95
CA CYS A 271 -5.37 -5.34 -1.42
C CYS A 271 -5.44 -5.32 0.12
N GLY A 272 -4.72 -6.22 0.79
CA GLY A 272 -4.63 -6.33 2.25
C GLY A 272 -3.72 -5.30 2.94
N GLU A 273 -2.94 -4.54 2.18
CA GLU A 273 -1.85 -3.69 2.67
C GLU A 273 -2.37 -2.35 3.26
N ASN A 274 -2.67 -2.31 4.54
CA ASN A 274 -3.33 -1.16 5.19
C ASN A 274 -2.52 0.16 5.16
N ALA A 275 -1.19 0.10 5.20
CA ALA A 275 -0.33 1.29 5.32
C ALA A 275 -0.40 2.23 4.11
N ASN A 276 -0.79 1.70 2.95
CA ASN A 276 -0.74 2.40 1.67
C ASN A 276 -2.10 2.45 0.96
N GLY A 277 -3.20 2.38 1.73
CA GLY A 277 -4.57 2.49 1.21
C GLY A 277 -5.27 1.17 0.92
N GLY A 278 -4.68 0.03 1.31
CA GLY A 278 -5.36 -1.27 1.31
C GLY A 278 -6.37 -1.41 2.44
N ILE A 279 -7.19 -2.46 2.36
CA ILE A 279 -8.18 -2.83 3.39
C ILE A 279 -7.66 -4.08 4.10
N GLU A 280 -7.47 -3.99 5.42
CA GLU A 280 -6.98 -5.12 6.21
C GLU A 280 -7.81 -6.39 5.97
N ASN A 281 -7.13 -7.53 5.80
CA ASN A 281 -7.73 -8.83 5.48
C ASN A 281 -8.52 -8.87 4.15
N CYS A 282 -8.35 -7.90 3.26
CA CYS A 282 -8.94 -7.96 1.92
C CYS A 282 -8.05 -8.73 0.94
N ALA A 283 -8.57 -9.84 0.40
CA ALA A 283 -7.85 -10.69 -0.53
C ALA A 283 -7.96 -10.19 -1.98
N GLU A 284 -9.14 -9.68 -2.36
CA GLU A 284 -9.38 -9.11 -3.69
C GLU A 284 -10.12 -7.78 -3.57
N CYS A 285 -9.74 -6.80 -4.38
CA CYS A 285 -10.30 -5.46 -4.37
C CYS A 285 -10.54 -4.91 -5.77
N SER A 286 -11.37 -3.88 -5.83
CA SER A 286 -11.67 -3.12 -7.04
C SER A 286 -11.44 -1.64 -6.78
N LEU A 287 -10.99 -0.93 -7.81
CA LEU A 287 -10.84 0.51 -7.76
C LEU A 287 -12.22 1.17 -7.68
N LEU A 288 -12.41 2.11 -6.76
CA LEU A 288 -13.51 3.05 -6.89
C LEU A 288 -13.22 4.00 -8.06
N SER A 289 -14.25 4.34 -8.82
CA SER A 289 -14.17 5.42 -9.80
C SER A 289 -13.72 6.68 -9.08
N SER A 290 -12.47 7.06 -9.28
CA SER A 290 -11.86 8.22 -8.62
C SER A 290 -12.72 9.44 -8.89
N VAL A 291 -13.23 10.06 -7.82
CA VAL A 291 -13.69 11.44 -7.90
C VAL A 291 -12.46 12.27 -8.29
N SER A 292 -12.56 13.00 -9.40
CA SER A 292 -11.46 13.74 -9.99
C SER A 292 -10.72 14.57 -8.93
N GLY A 293 -9.43 14.28 -8.70
CA GLY A 293 -8.54 15.09 -7.86
C GLY A 293 -8.14 14.51 -6.49
N SER A 294 -8.54 13.30 -6.10
CA SER A 294 -8.02 12.69 -4.85
C SER A 294 -6.67 12.00 -5.06
N ALA A 295 -5.66 12.37 -4.26
CA ALA A 295 -4.32 11.78 -4.27
C ALA A 295 -4.25 10.35 -3.66
N THR A 296 -5.33 9.91 -2.99
CA THR A 296 -5.41 8.57 -2.39
C THR A 296 -6.25 7.67 -3.27
N VAL A 297 -5.67 6.57 -3.75
CA VAL A 297 -6.42 5.53 -4.45
C VAL A 297 -7.39 4.89 -3.47
N LEU A 298 -8.69 5.01 -3.77
CA LEU A 298 -9.76 4.41 -2.98
C LEU A 298 -10.13 3.06 -3.60
N ILE A 299 -10.17 2.01 -2.78
CA ILE A 299 -10.57 0.66 -3.18
C ILE A 299 -11.80 0.19 -2.41
N LYS A 300 -12.58 -0.72 -3.00
CA LYS A 300 -13.56 -1.56 -2.30
C LYS A 300 -13.05 -2.98 -2.24
N CYS A 301 -13.28 -3.65 -1.13
CA CYS A 301 -13.04 -5.06 -1.03
C CYS A 301 -14.11 -5.86 -1.80
N SER A 302 -13.67 -6.75 -2.66
CA SER A 302 -14.53 -7.67 -3.40
C SER A 302 -14.60 -9.03 -2.72
N LYS A 303 -13.53 -9.41 -2.00
CA LYS A 303 -13.43 -10.69 -1.28
C LYS A 303 -12.46 -10.56 -0.11
N CYS A 304 -12.90 -10.96 1.06
CA CYS A 304 -12.04 -11.03 2.23
C CYS A 304 -11.18 -12.31 2.22
N GLY A 305 -10.11 -12.30 3.00
CA GLY A 305 -9.36 -13.50 3.36
C GLY A 305 -10.21 -14.50 4.14
N SER A 306 -9.63 -15.67 4.43
CA SER A 306 -10.32 -16.74 5.16
C SER A 306 -10.93 -16.25 6.48
N ASP A 307 -12.09 -16.80 6.83
CA ASP A 307 -12.81 -16.57 8.09
C ASP A 307 -13.34 -15.15 8.34
N LYS A 308 -13.11 -14.19 7.44
CA LYS A 308 -13.69 -12.85 7.51
C LYS A 308 -14.96 -12.73 6.67
N LYS A 309 -15.78 -11.73 7.01
CA LYS A 309 -17.05 -11.40 6.35
C LYS A 309 -16.95 -10.04 5.68
N LEU A 310 -17.32 -9.97 4.41
CA LEU A 310 -17.33 -8.72 3.67
C LEU A 310 -18.42 -7.80 4.22
N SER A 311 -18.03 -6.62 4.68
CA SER A 311 -18.96 -5.58 5.18
C SER A 311 -19.99 -5.18 4.11
N PRO A 312 -21.17 -4.68 4.51
CA PRO A 312 -22.20 -4.22 3.56
C PRO A 312 -21.71 -3.08 2.64
N LEU A 313 -20.83 -2.22 3.15
CA LEU A 313 -20.24 -1.10 2.42
C LEU A 313 -19.05 -1.51 1.55
N LYS A 314 -18.53 -2.73 1.75
CA LYS A 314 -17.33 -3.27 1.10
C LYS A 314 -16.04 -2.49 1.42
N ASP A 315 -16.00 -1.83 2.57
CA ASP A 315 -14.87 -1.03 3.06
C ASP A 315 -14.05 -1.73 4.15
N ALA A 316 -14.60 -2.81 4.72
CA ALA A 316 -13.95 -3.62 5.75
C ALA A 316 -14.23 -5.13 5.60
N CYS A 317 -13.34 -5.93 6.19
CA CYS A 317 -13.48 -7.37 6.40
C CYS A 317 -13.64 -7.65 7.90
N LEU A 318 -14.83 -8.07 8.30
CA LEU A 318 -15.28 -8.16 9.69
C LEU A 318 -15.20 -9.59 10.22
N ASP A 319 -15.07 -9.77 11.53
CA ASP A 319 -15.13 -11.10 12.18
C ASP A 319 -16.55 -11.69 12.18
N SER A 320 -17.54 -10.83 12.30
CA SER A 320 -18.95 -11.18 12.31
C SER A 320 -19.76 -10.11 11.59
N CYS A 321 -20.95 -10.49 11.11
CA CYS A 321 -21.82 -9.54 10.46
C CYS A 321 -22.44 -8.58 11.48
N PRO A 322 -22.41 -7.26 11.21
CA PRO A 322 -22.94 -6.28 12.13
C PRO A 322 -24.46 -6.44 12.25
N VAL A 323 -25.01 -5.92 13.34
CA VAL A 323 -26.46 -5.89 13.60
C VAL A 323 -27.22 -5.36 12.37
N GLY A 324 -28.41 -5.89 12.11
CA GLY A 324 -29.21 -5.51 10.93
C GLY A 324 -28.73 -6.15 9.63
N THR A 325 -27.77 -7.08 9.70
CA THR A 325 -27.27 -7.84 8.56
C THR A 325 -27.15 -9.32 8.92
N TYR A 326 -27.09 -10.19 7.91
CA TYR A 326 -26.88 -11.62 8.09
C TYR A 326 -25.77 -12.12 7.16
N ASP A 327 -25.12 -13.21 7.54
CA ASP A 327 -24.09 -13.84 6.72
C ASP A 327 -24.73 -14.60 5.56
N LYS A 328 -24.46 -14.15 4.33
CA LYS A 328 -24.77 -14.86 3.10
C LYS A 328 -23.47 -15.18 2.37
N GLN A 329 -22.95 -16.40 2.58
CA GLN A 329 -21.73 -16.89 1.93
C GLN A 329 -20.50 -15.97 2.19
N SER A 330 -20.28 -15.59 3.44
CA SER A 330 -19.23 -14.67 3.90
C SER A 330 -19.39 -13.22 3.43
N VAL A 331 -20.60 -12.82 3.04
CA VAL A 331 -20.96 -11.43 2.74
C VAL A 331 -22.09 -10.99 3.67
N CYS A 332 -21.87 -9.90 4.39
CA CYS A 332 -22.87 -9.33 5.27
C CYS A 332 -23.95 -8.61 4.45
N THR A 333 -25.10 -9.26 4.36
CA THR A 333 -26.24 -8.79 3.57
C THR A 333 -27.24 -8.09 4.50
N PRO A 334 -27.71 -6.88 4.19
CA PRO A 334 -28.70 -6.19 5.01
C PRO A 334 -29.99 -6.98 5.17
N CYS A 335 -30.53 -7.02 6.39
CA CYS A 335 -31.88 -7.46 6.69
C CYS A 335 -32.91 -6.45 6.17
N HIS A 336 -34.20 -6.78 6.30
CA HIS A 336 -35.23 -5.74 6.22
C HIS A 336 -34.96 -4.66 7.28
N SER A 337 -35.19 -3.39 6.95
CA SER A 337 -34.82 -2.23 7.78
C SER A 337 -35.40 -2.21 9.21
N SER A 338 -36.43 -3.02 9.49
CA SER A 338 -37.02 -3.18 10.82
C SER A 338 -36.38 -4.26 11.69
N CYS A 339 -35.57 -5.15 11.11
CA CYS A 339 -34.98 -6.28 11.82
C CYS A 339 -33.57 -5.94 12.34
N ALA A 340 -33.29 -6.26 13.60
CA ALA A 340 -31.92 -6.26 14.13
C ALA A 340 -31.16 -7.54 13.77
N SER A 341 -31.86 -8.64 13.47
CA SER A 341 -31.31 -9.88 12.93
C SER A 341 -32.37 -10.60 12.10
N CYS A 342 -31.96 -11.39 11.12
CA CYS A 342 -32.87 -12.04 10.18
C CYS A 342 -32.25 -13.31 9.57
N THR A 343 -33.07 -14.11 8.89
CA THR A 343 -32.58 -15.22 8.04
C THR A 343 -32.55 -14.86 6.55
N ASP A 344 -33.29 -13.84 6.14
CA ASP A 344 -33.26 -13.25 4.79
C ASP A 344 -33.68 -11.77 4.80
N THR A 345 -33.89 -11.18 3.62
CA THR A 345 -34.17 -9.76 3.44
C THR A 345 -35.65 -9.37 3.64
N THR A 346 -36.54 -10.31 3.97
CA THR A 346 -37.98 -10.06 4.07
C THR A 346 -38.37 -9.57 5.46
N SER A 347 -39.45 -8.78 5.56
CA SER A 347 -39.91 -8.19 6.84
C SER A 347 -40.57 -9.19 7.79
N THR A 348 -40.74 -10.45 7.37
CA THR A 348 -41.41 -11.53 8.12
C THR A 348 -40.42 -12.57 8.65
N THR A 349 -39.12 -12.40 8.37
CA THR A 349 -38.06 -13.33 8.78
C THR A 349 -37.10 -12.71 9.80
N CYS A 350 -37.53 -11.64 10.47
CA CYS A 350 -36.77 -11.06 11.57
C CYS A 350 -36.65 -12.13 12.68
N THR A 351 -35.46 -12.30 13.24
CA THR A 351 -35.21 -13.17 14.40
C THR A 351 -34.90 -12.37 15.67
N ALA A 352 -34.61 -11.07 15.52
CA ALA A 352 -34.49 -10.09 16.58
C ALA A 352 -34.88 -8.70 16.07
N CYS A 353 -35.35 -7.85 16.99
CA CYS A 353 -35.81 -6.49 16.69
C CYS A 353 -34.90 -5.44 17.32
N TYR A 354 -34.88 -4.25 16.72
CA TYR A 354 -34.20 -3.09 17.32
C TYR A 354 -34.88 -2.69 18.64
N SER A 355 -34.12 -2.05 19.53
CA SER A 355 -34.65 -1.55 20.81
C SER A 355 -35.88 -0.68 20.58
N GLY A 356 -36.97 -0.93 21.31
CA GLY A 356 -38.27 -0.26 21.11
C GLY A 356 -39.25 -1.05 20.22
N PHE A 357 -38.83 -2.18 19.64
CA PHE A 357 -39.66 -3.04 18.80
C PHE A 357 -39.70 -4.47 19.35
N VAL A 358 -40.82 -5.14 19.16
CA VAL A 358 -41.08 -6.52 19.60
C VAL A 358 -41.35 -7.43 18.40
N LEU A 359 -40.93 -8.70 18.50
CA LEU A 359 -41.04 -9.66 17.41
C LEU A 359 -42.41 -10.32 17.39
N SER A 360 -43.31 -9.84 16.53
CA SER A 360 -44.61 -10.48 16.31
C SER A 360 -44.45 -11.72 15.45
N ALA A 361 -44.55 -12.89 16.08
CA ALA A 361 -44.49 -14.19 15.45
C ALA A 361 -45.63 -15.10 15.94
N ALA A 362 -45.94 -16.15 15.19
CA ALA A 362 -46.83 -17.21 15.68
C ALA A 362 -46.15 -17.95 16.85
N SER A 363 -46.93 -18.50 17.78
CA SER A 363 -46.39 -19.24 18.92
C SER A 363 -45.45 -20.37 18.46
N GLY A 364 -44.20 -20.34 18.93
CA GLY A 364 -43.16 -21.33 18.57
C GLY A 364 -42.43 -21.04 17.26
N ALA A 365 -42.72 -19.94 16.55
CA ALA A 365 -41.95 -19.52 15.40
C ALA A 365 -40.67 -18.78 15.80
N SER A 366 -39.55 -19.15 15.16
CA SER A 366 -38.23 -18.53 15.41
C SER A 366 -38.03 -17.22 14.64
N ALA A 367 -38.98 -16.84 13.79
CA ALA A 367 -38.93 -15.64 12.96
C ALA A 367 -40.32 -15.02 12.80
N GLY A 368 -40.35 -13.70 12.57
CA GLY A 368 -41.58 -12.94 12.43
C GLY A 368 -41.33 -11.49 12.00
N THR A 369 -42.29 -10.61 12.30
CA THR A 369 -42.23 -9.18 11.95
C THR A 369 -42.01 -8.34 13.18
N CYS A 370 -41.03 -7.43 13.13
CA CYS A 370 -40.83 -6.43 14.18
C CYS A 370 -41.90 -5.34 14.12
N ILE A 371 -42.66 -5.21 15.21
CA ILE A 371 -43.68 -4.17 15.41
C ILE A 371 -43.31 -3.28 16.59
N GLN A 372 -43.89 -2.09 16.69
CA GLN A 372 -43.65 -1.20 17.82
C GLN A 372 -43.99 -1.90 19.15
N GLU A 373 -43.15 -1.76 20.17
CA GLU A 373 -43.44 -2.27 21.50
C GLU A 373 -44.79 -1.75 22.03
N CYS A 374 -45.43 -2.52 22.92
CA CYS A 374 -46.73 -2.17 23.48
C CYS A 374 -47.84 -1.95 22.43
N THR A 375 -47.80 -2.69 21.31
CA THR A 375 -48.86 -2.70 20.29
C THR A 375 -49.29 -4.11 19.90
N GLY A 376 -50.41 -4.24 19.18
CA GLY A 376 -50.93 -5.53 18.71
C GLY A 376 -51.15 -6.52 19.86
N GLN A 377 -50.76 -7.79 19.64
CA GLN A 377 -50.88 -8.86 20.64
C GLN A 377 -50.13 -8.58 21.95
N TYR A 378 -49.13 -7.69 21.94
CA TYR A 378 -48.36 -7.33 23.14
C TYR A 378 -49.03 -6.22 23.98
N ALA A 379 -50.08 -5.59 23.46
CA ALA A 379 -50.95 -4.68 24.21
C ALA A 379 -52.30 -5.32 24.54
N GLU A 380 -52.71 -6.35 23.78
CA GLU A 380 -53.97 -7.05 23.99
C GLU A 380 -54.02 -7.68 25.38
N ASN A 381 -55.10 -7.42 26.12
CA ASN A 381 -55.29 -7.88 27.50
C ASN A 381 -54.20 -7.46 28.51
N CYS A 382 -53.29 -6.55 28.13
CA CYS A 382 -52.38 -5.93 29.07
C CYS A 382 -53.14 -4.94 29.96
N ALA A 383 -52.84 -4.90 31.25
CA ALA A 383 -53.47 -3.92 32.14
C ALA A 383 -52.95 -2.51 31.85
N ASP A 384 -53.78 -1.50 32.11
CA ASP A 384 -53.47 -0.12 31.74
C ASP A 384 -52.18 0.36 32.44
N GLY A 385 -51.26 0.91 31.66
CA GLY A 385 -49.95 1.38 32.15
C GLY A 385 -48.96 0.27 32.54
N GLN A 386 -49.28 -1.01 32.30
CA GLN A 386 -48.44 -2.15 32.68
C GLN A 386 -47.51 -2.65 31.56
N CYS A 387 -47.32 -1.87 30.50
CA CYS A 387 -46.27 -2.17 29.50
C CYS A 387 -44.91 -1.65 29.98
N THR A 388 -44.39 -2.26 31.05
CA THR A 388 -43.18 -1.81 31.76
C THR A 388 -42.10 -2.87 31.91
N ALA A 389 -42.34 -4.12 31.52
CA ALA A 389 -41.31 -5.16 31.57
C ALA A 389 -40.29 -4.93 30.45
N ILE A 390 -39.02 -4.68 30.81
CA ILE A 390 -37.95 -4.51 29.82
C ILE A 390 -37.25 -5.86 29.62
N VAL A 391 -37.31 -6.38 28.39
CA VAL A 391 -36.60 -7.60 27.96
C VAL A 391 -35.92 -7.31 26.63
N GLY A 392 -34.61 -7.54 26.53
CA GLY A 392 -33.86 -7.33 25.29
C GLY A 392 -33.87 -5.89 24.74
N GLY A 393 -34.12 -4.90 25.60
CA GLY A 393 -34.20 -3.48 25.20
C GLY A 393 -35.58 -3.00 24.73
N SER A 394 -36.61 -3.85 24.81
CA SER A 394 -37.99 -3.51 24.44
C SER A 394 -38.96 -3.79 25.60
N LYS A 395 -40.09 -3.08 25.58
CA LYS A 395 -41.14 -3.15 26.60
C LYS A 395 -42.20 -4.19 26.27
N TYR A 396 -42.55 -4.95 27.29
CA TYR A 396 -43.57 -5.99 27.28
C TYR A 396 -44.55 -5.77 28.43
N CYS A 397 -45.67 -6.48 28.38
CA CYS A 397 -46.64 -6.45 29.45
C CYS A 397 -46.09 -7.11 30.73
N SER A 398 -45.93 -6.35 31.81
CA SER A 398 -45.53 -6.87 33.12
C SER A 398 -46.70 -7.40 33.94
N ARG A 399 -47.93 -6.99 33.62
CA ARG A 399 -49.15 -7.45 34.27
C ARG A 399 -50.34 -7.39 33.33
N CYS A 400 -51.02 -8.52 33.19
CA CYS A 400 -52.22 -8.66 32.38
C CYS A 400 -53.50 -8.34 33.16
N LYS A 401 -54.60 -8.15 32.43
CA LYS A 401 -55.96 -8.06 33.00
C LYS A 401 -56.35 -9.39 33.66
N ALA A 402 -57.34 -9.33 34.55
CA ALA A 402 -57.85 -10.51 35.24
C ALA A 402 -58.25 -11.63 34.25
N GLY A 403 -57.86 -12.87 34.54
CA GLY A 403 -58.05 -14.04 33.65
C GLY A 403 -56.94 -14.25 32.62
N TYR A 404 -55.86 -13.47 32.68
CA TYR A 404 -54.70 -13.57 31.78
C TYR A 404 -53.38 -13.49 32.56
N VAL A 405 -52.31 -14.06 32.00
CA VAL A 405 -50.94 -13.97 32.54
C VAL A 405 -49.90 -13.76 31.42
N PRO A 406 -48.75 -13.10 31.69
CA PRO A 406 -47.76 -12.82 30.65
C PRO A 406 -46.86 -14.03 30.37
N VAL A 407 -46.88 -14.53 29.13
CA VAL A 407 -45.96 -15.55 28.61
C VAL A 407 -45.32 -15.01 27.35
N ASP A 408 -43.98 -14.96 27.32
CA ASP A 408 -43.19 -14.31 26.27
C ASP A 408 -43.65 -12.87 25.95
N GLY A 409 -44.15 -12.19 26.98
CA GLY A 409 -44.66 -10.82 26.91
C GLY A 409 -46.07 -10.66 26.33
N VAL A 410 -46.74 -11.76 25.95
CA VAL A 410 -48.14 -11.79 25.49
C VAL A 410 -49.05 -12.22 26.64
N CYS A 411 -50.19 -11.56 26.79
CA CYS A 411 -51.20 -11.93 27.79
C CYS A 411 -52.02 -13.13 27.32
N VAL A 412 -51.68 -14.31 27.82
CA VAL A 412 -52.37 -15.57 27.49
C VAL A 412 -53.48 -15.87 28.50
N SER A 413 -54.61 -16.39 28.01
CA SER A 413 -55.77 -16.71 28.83
C SER A 413 -55.51 -17.86 29.79
N THR A 414 -55.95 -17.74 31.04
CA THR A 414 -55.84 -18.78 32.08
C THR A 414 -57.06 -19.71 32.12
N THR A 415 -58.10 -19.43 31.34
CA THR A 415 -59.40 -20.12 31.44
C THR A 415 -59.61 -21.21 30.39
N THR A 416 -58.77 -21.25 29.35
CA THR A 416 -59.01 -22.09 28.17
C THR A 416 -58.12 -23.33 28.05
N ARG A 417 -56.98 -23.40 28.76
CA ARG A 417 -56.02 -24.53 28.81
C ARG A 417 -54.96 -24.33 29.91
N ALA A 418 -54.21 -25.39 30.23
CA ALA A 418 -53.00 -25.27 31.04
C ALA A 418 -51.99 -24.34 30.34
N VAL A 419 -51.53 -23.31 31.04
CA VAL A 419 -50.60 -22.32 30.50
C VAL A 419 -49.20 -22.92 30.45
N THR A 420 -48.65 -23.11 29.25
CA THR A 420 -47.30 -23.62 29.07
C THR A 420 -46.28 -22.70 29.72
N GLY A 421 -45.39 -23.25 30.54
CA GLY A 421 -44.26 -22.51 31.11
C GLY A 421 -44.58 -21.58 32.28
N CYS A 422 -45.85 -21.41 32.66
CA CYS A 422 -46.27 -20.47 33.71
C CYS A 422 -47.28 -21.11 34.68
N THR A 423 -47.07 -20.90 35.98
CA THR A 423 -48.07 -21.11 37.03
C THR A 423 -48.89 -19.83 37.18
N PRO A 424 -50.18 -19.82 36.79
CA PRO A 424 -50.95 -18.58 36.76
C PRO A 424 -51.25 -18.00 38.15
N GLY A 425 -51.11 -16.68 38.27
CA GLY A 425 -51.60 -15.88 39.41
C GLY A 425 -52.57 -14.78 38.96
N ASP A 426 -52.75 -13.77 39.80
CA ASP A 426 -53.59 -12.61 39.48
C ASP A 426 -52.84 -11.61 38.58
N GLY A 427 -53.02 -11.77 37.27
CA GLY A 427 -52.44 -10.90 36.23
C GLY A 427 -50.93 -11.12 35.97
N VAL A 428 -50.28 -12.03 36.69
CA VAL A 428 -48.84 -12.35 36.59
C VAL A 428 -48.60 -13.85 36.75
N CYS A 429 -47.43 -14.32 36.33
CA CYS A 429 -46.98 -15.68 36.65
C CYS A 429 -46.35 -15.73 38.05
N THR A 430 -46.79 -16.65 38.91
CA THR A 430 -46.23 -16.82 40.27
C THR A 430 -44.97 -17.69 40.28
N ALA A 431 -44.87 -18.61 39.33
CA ALA A 431 -43.70 -19.42 39.04
C ALA A 431 -43.66 -19.75 37.55
N CYS A 432 -42.48 -20.10 37.05
CA CYS A 432 -42.31 -20.61 35.69
C CYS A 432 -41.91 -22.08 35.74
N THR A 433 -42.05 -22.80 34.62
CA THR A 433 -41.75 -24.24 34.55
C THR A 433 -40.91 -24.57 33.33
N GLY A 434 -40.21 -25.71 33.39
CA GLY A 434 -39.37 -26.19 32.29
C GLY A 434 -38.25 -25.21 31.93
N SER A 435 -38.16 -24.86 30.65
CA SER A 435 -37.16 -23.94 30.07
C SER A 435 -37.59 -22.46 30.07
N TYR A 436 -38.66 -22.12 30.80
CA TYR A 436 -39.05 -20.74 31.03
C TYR A 436 -38.39 -20.21 32.29
N PHE A 437 -38.20 -18.89 32.37
CA PHE A 437 -37.71 -18.21 33.57
C PHE A 437 -38.59 -17.00 33.91
N LEU A 438 -38.69 -16.71 35.21
CA LEU A 438 -39.48 -15.59 35.72
C LEU A 438 -38.70 -14.28 35.57
N GLN A 439 -39.28 -13.31 34.87
CA GLN A 439 -38.75 -11.96 34.74
C GLN A 439 -39.90 -10.95 34.73
N SER A 440 -39.83 -9.91 35.57
CA SER A 440 -40.77 -8.78 35.56
C SER A 440 -42.26 -9.17 35.56
N GLY A 441 -42.64 -10.25 36.27
CA GLY A 441 -44.02 -10.73 36.39
C GLY A 441 -44.50 -11.70 35.29
N GLY A 442 -43.67 -11.99 34.29
CA GLY A 442 -43.96 -12.93 33.20
C GLY A 442 -42.96 -14.08 33.09
N CYS A 443 -43.36 -15.13 32.38
CA CYS A 443 -42.48 -16.26 32.04
C CYS A 443 -41.96 -16.15 30.61
N TYR A 444 -40.64 -16.19 30.44
CA TYR A 444 -39.98 -16.07 29.14
C TYR A 444 -39.18 -17.33 28.81
N GLN A 445 -39.25 -17.81 27.57
CA GLN A 445 -38.52 -19.00 27.15
C GLN A 445 -37.05 -18.69 26.89
N SER A 446 -36.10 -19.42 27.50
CA SER A 446 -34.66 -19.12 27.36
C SER A 446 -34.08 -19.44 25.97
N THR A 447 -34.81 -20.14 25.12
CA THR A 447 -34.33 -20.61 23.80
C THR A 447 -34.91 -19.83 22.61
N VAL A 448 -35.87 -18.94 22.84
CA VAL A 448 -36.58 -18.19 21.80
C VAL A 448 -36.61 -16.71 22.16
N TYR A 449 -36.69 -15.84 21.15
CA TYR A 449 -36.85 -14.40 21.35
C TYR A 449 -38.23 -14.08 21.97
N PRO A 450 -38.31 -13.19 22.99
CA PRO A 450 -37.25 -12.34 23.50
C PRO A 450 -36.46 -12.95 24.69
N GLY A 451 -36.90 -14.07 25.27
CA GLY A 451 -36.28 -14.61 26.49
C GLY A 451 -34.80 -14.97 26.35
N ASN A 452 -34.39 -15.47 25.18
CA ASN A 452 -32.99 -15.80 24.87
C ASN A 452 -32.02 -14.59 24.91
N THR A 453 -32.55 -13.37 24.77
CA THR A 453 -31.76 -12.13 24.89
C THR A 453 -31.29 -11.87 26.31
N LEU A 454 -31.97 -12.45 27.31
CA LEU A 454 -31.69 -12.24 28.72
C LEU A 454 -31.16 -13.49 29.41
N CYS A 455 -31.62 -14.67 29.01
CA CYS A 455 -31.24 -15.94 29.60
C CYS A 455 -30.84 -16.97 28.55
N SER A 456 -29.64 -17.56 28.66
CA SER A 456 -29.18 -18.60 27.74
C SER A 456 -29.58 -20.01 28.17
N SER A 457 -29.88 -20.20 29.46
CA SER A 457 -30.33 -21.49 30.00
C SER A 457 -31.23 -21.30 31.21
N ALA A 458 -32.41 -21.92 31.19
CA ALA A 458 -33.34 -21.92 32.30
C ALA A 458 -33.66 -23.35 32.77
N ASN A 459 -33.86 -23.50 34.07
CA ASN A 459 -34.24 -24.76 34.70
C ASN A 459 -35.23 -24.49 35.84
N ASN A 460 -36.30 -25.29 35.92
CA ASN A 460 -37.31 -25.19 36.97
C ASN A 460 -37.84 -23.76 37.18
N GLY A 461 -38.07 -23.03 36.09
CA GLY A 461 -38.63 -21.68 36.16
C GLY A 461 -37.63 -20.56 36.45
N LYS A 462 -36.33 -20.86 36.50
CA LYS A 462 -35.26 -19.93 36.89
C LYS A 462 -34.19 -19.86 35.82
N CYS A 463 -33.68 -18.67 35.53
CA CYS A 463 -32.50 -18.53 34.70
C CYS A 463 -31.28 -19.01 35.48
N THR A 464 -30.45 -19.85 34.85
CA THR A 464 -29.18 -20.31 35.42
C THR A 464 -27.98 -19.57 34.85
N SER A 465 -28.11 -19.01 33.64
CA SER A 465 -27.06 -18.24 32.97
C SER A 465 -27.64 -17.02 32.25
N CYS A 466 -27.32 -15.82 32.71
CA CYS A 466 -27.81 -14.59 32.09
C CYS A 466 -26.94 -14.19 30.88
N THR A 467 -27.57 -13.94 29.74
CA THR A 467 -26.90 -13.53 28.49
C THR A 467 -26.28 -12.14 28.60
N ASN A 468 -26.81 -11.29 29.49
CA ASN A 468 -26.33 -9.92 29.71
C ASN A 468 -25.07 -9.82 30.60
N GLY A 469 -24.43 -10.95 30.93
CA GLY A 469 -23.21 -11.01 31.73
C GLY A 469 -23.42 -10.84 33.24
N GLN A 470 -24.67 -10.71 33.70
CA GLN A 470 -24.99 -10.60 35.12
C GLN A 470 -25.10 -11.97 35.80
N THR A 471 -25.04 -11.99 37.12
CA THR A 471 -25.33 -13.21 37.90
C THR A 471 -26.83 -13.29 38.16
N ALA A 472 -27.44 -14.43 37.84
CA ALA A 472 -28.86 -14.66 38.14
C ALA A 472 -29.11 -14.58 39.65
N ASP A 473 -30.23 -13.96 40.04
CA ASP A 473 -30.63 -13.90 41.43
C ASP A 473 -30.89 -15.31 41.97
N LYS A 474 -30.27 -15.65 43.10
CA LYS A 474 -30.30 -17.03 43.64
C LYS A 474 -31.70 -17.48 44.04
N ASN A 475 -32.59 -16.54 44.37
CA ASN A 475 -33.92 -16.84 44.88
C ASN A 475 -34.94 -16.92 43.74
N SER A 476 -35.01 -15.89 42.91
CA SER A 476 -35.97 -15.75 41.82
C SER A 476 -35.50 -16.34 40.50
N GLY A 477 -34.19 -16.48 40.29
CA GLY A 477 -33.63 -16.84 38.99
C GLY A 477 -33.78 -15.74 37.93
N SER A 478 -34.12 -14.51 38.33
CA SER A 478 -34.20 -13.36 37.43
C SER A 478 -32.82 -12.78 37.15
N CYS A 479 -32.66 -12.18 35.97
CA CYS A 479 -31.41 -11.55 35.57
C CYS A 479 -31.46 -10.05 35.86
N PRO A 480 -30.51 -9.49 36.63
CA PRO A 480 -30.40 -8.06 36.87
C PRO A 480 -30.30 -7.28 35.56
N ALA A 481 -30.95 -6.12 35.47
CA ALA A 481 -30.89 -5.27 34.28
C ALA A 481 -29.52 -4.58 34.14
N CYS A 482 -29.15 -4.29 32.90
CA CYS A 482 -28.03 -3.41 32.57
C CYS A 482 -28.52 -1.96 32.36
N PRO A 483 -27.61 -0.97 32.35
CA PRO A 483 -27.96 0.41 32.04
C PRO A 483 -28.63 0.56 30.67
N ASP A 484 -29.38 1.64 30.47
CA ASP A 484 -30.08 1.91 29.21
C ASP A 484 -29.14 1.82 28.00
N GLY A 485 -29.60 1.14 26.94
CA GLY A 485 -28.81 0.93 25.71
C GLY A 485 -27.76 -0.17 25.81
N CYS A 486 -27.57 -0.80 26.97
CA CYS A 486 -26.54 -1.81 27.21
C CYS A 486 -27.09 -3.24 27.13
N SER A 487 -26.46 -4.10 26.32
CA SER A 487 -26.83 -5.51 26.19
C SER A 487 -26.04 -6.40 27.15
N LYS A 488 -24.78 -6.05 27.45
CA LYS A 488 -23.97 -6.71 28.47
C LYS A 488 -23.24 -5.71 29.36
N CYS A 489 -23.27 -5.95 30.66
CA CYS A 489 -22.64 -5.07 31.63
C CYS A 489 -21.97 -5.85 32.76
N THR A 490 -21.00 -5.23 33.42
CA THR A 490 -20.34 -5.75 34.62
C THR A 490 -20.60 -4.85 35.82
N GLY A 491 -20.49 -5.44 37.01
CA GLY A 491 -20.79 -4.78 38.29
C GLY A 491 -22.21 -5.03 38.78
N SER A 492 -22.36 -5.08 40.11
CA SER A 492 -23.62 -5.38 40.80
C SER A 492 -24.32 -4.15 41.37
N ALA A 493 -23.70 -2.96 41.26
CA ALA A 493 -24.23 -1.69 41.73
C ALA A 493 -23.77 -0.54 40.81
N SER A 494 -24.58 0.51 40.72
CA SER A 494 -24.32 1.68 39.88
C SER A 494 -23.03 2.43 40.29
N PRO A 495 -22.18 2.86 39.34
CA PRO A 495 -22.36 2.72 37.89
C PRO A 495 -21.89 1.33 37.39
N GLN A 496 -22.81 0.59 36.75
CA GLN A 496 -22.46 -0.62 36.01
C GLN A 496 -21.70 -0.23 34.74
N GLN A 497 -20.66 -1.00 34.38
CA GLN A 497 -19.87 -0.73 33.19
C GLN A 497 -20.43 -1.51 32.00
N CYS A 498 -20.72 -0.82 30.89
CA CYS A 498 -21.26 -1.46 29.71
C CYS A 498 -20.14 -2.04 28.82
N SER A 499 -20.18 -3.35 28.55
CA SER A 499 -19.24 -4.02 27.67
C SER A 499 -19.73 -4.08 26.23
N GLU A 500 -21.03 -4.35 26.02
CA GLU A 500 -21.68 -4.46 24.71
C GLU A 500 -22.99 -3.66 24.67
N CYS A 501 -23.28 -3.06 23.52
CA CYS A 501 -24.48 -2.24 23.32
C CYS A 501 -25.61 -3.02 22.68
N LEU A 502 -26.84 -2.57 22.92
CA LEU A 502 -28.03 -3.06 22.24
C LEU A 502 -28.02 -2.67 20.75
N PRO A 503 -28.75 -3.41 19.90
CA PRO A 503 -29.04 -3.00 18.52
C PRO A 503 -29.50 -1.54 18.41
N GLY A 504 -28.85 -0.78 17.52
CA GLY A 504 -29.09 0.65 17.32
C GLY A 504 -28.17 1.58 18.12
N TYR A 505 -27.19 1.05 18.86
CA TYR A 505 -26.28 1.82 19.70
C TYR A 505 -24.81 1.49 19.41
N TYR A 506 -23.93 2.48 19.49
CA TYR A 506 -22.47 2.32 19.53
C TYR A 506 -21.91 2.57 20.93
N LYS A 507 -20.73 2.02 21.21
CA LYS A 507 -20.02 2.21 22.48
C LYS A 507 -19.22 3.52 22.46
N SER A 508 -19.40 4.35 23.48
CA SER A 508 -18.65 5.58 23.71
C SER A 508 -18.16 5.60 25.17
N GLY A 509 -16.91 5.19 25.39
CA GLY A 509 -16.40 4.88 26.73
C GLY A 509 -17.18 3.70 27.36
N ASP A 510 -17.67 3.88 28.58
CA ASP A 510 -18.47 2.88 29.31
C ASP A 510 -19.98 3.00 29.08
N LYS A 511 -20.41 3.84 28.11
CA LYS A 511 -21.82 4.10 27.78
C LYS A 511 -22.17 3.69 26.35
N CYS A 512 -23.43 3.39 26.14
CA CYS A 512 -23.99 3.15 24.81
C CYS A 512 -24.78 4.37 24.34
N VAL A 513 -24.55 4.78 23.09
CA VAL A 513 -25.16 5.96 22.48
C VAL A 513 -25.81 5.54 21.18
N LYS A 514 -27.00 6.05 20.86
CA LYS A 514 -27.71 5.68 19.63
C LYS A 514 -26.88 6.03 18.39
N CYS A 515 -26.95 5.21 17.36
CA CYS A 515 -26.23 5.41 16.10
C CYS A 515 -26.54 6.74 15.38
N ASP A 516 -27.71 7.34 15.65
CA ASP A 516 -28.14 8.65 15.15
C ASP A 516 -27.79 9.82 16.07
N ALA A 517 -27.21 9.55 17.24
CA ALA A 517 -26.82 10.54 18.24
C ALA A 517 -25.30 10.72 18.30
N SER A 518 -24.85 11.89 18.77
CA SER A 518 -23.44 12.21 18.89
C SER A 518 -23.01 12.26 20.37
N ALA A 519 -21.80 11.81 20.68
CA ALA A 519 -21.24 11.84 22.02
C ALA A 519 -19.71 11.73 22.00
N ASN A 520 -19.05 12.45 22.91
CA ASN A 520 -17.60 12.38 23.15
C ASN A 520 -16.74 12.50 21.87
N GLY A 521 -17.11 13.38 20.94
CA GLY A 521 -16.38 13.58 19.68
C GLY A 521 -16.70 12.57 18.56
N ILE A 522 -17.56 11.58 18.84
CA ILE A 522 -18.14 10.68 17.84
C ILE A 522 -19.45 11.31 17.34
N VAL A 523 -19.59 11.43 16.03
CA VAL A 523 -20.74 12.03 15.34
C VAL A 523 -21.67 10.91 14.84
N GLY A 524 -22.92 10.93 15.27
CA GLY A 524 -23.95 10.00 14.80
C GLY A 524 -24.40 10.30 13.37
N VAL A 525 -24.87 9.28 12.66
CA VAL A 525 -25.41 9.40 11.30
C VAL A 525 -26.94 9.37 11.36
N PRO A 526 -27.65 10.40 10.84
CA PRO A 526 -29.11 10.44 10.88
C PRO A 526 -29.75 9.19 10.29
N ASN A 527 -30.77 8.66 10.97
CA ASN A 527 -31.48 7.41 10.63
C ASN A 527 -30.61 6.15 10.63
N CYS A 528 -29.39 6.18 11.17
CA CYS A 528 -28.58 4.98 11.26
C CYS A 528 -29.08 4.05 12.37
N VAL A 529 -29.28 2.76 12.06
CA VAL A 529 -29.73 1.74 13.02
C VAL A 529 -28.69 0.63 13.24
N SER A 530 -27.62 0.62 12.45
CA SER A 530 -26.46 -0.25 12.67
C SER A 530 -25.19 0.51 12.35
N CYS A 531 -24.30 0.63 13.34
CA CYS A 531 -23.10 1.42 13.20
C CYS A 531 -21.90 0.86 13.98
N ALA A 532 -20.71 1.24 13.56
CA ALA A 532 -19.47 1.07 14.31
C ALA A 532 -18.85 2.44 14.64
N PRO A 533 -18.32 2.62 15.86
CA PRO A 533 -17.57 3.83 16.19
C PRO A 533 -16.21 3.84 15.45
N PRO A 534 -15.65 5.04 15.18
CA PRO A 534 -14.32 5.14 14.57
C PRO A 534 -13.23 4.64 15.53
N SER A 535 -12.20 3.99 14.99
CA SER A 535 -11.14 3.33 15.80
C SER A 535 -10.32 4.29 16.67
N ASN A 536 -10.21 5.56 16.28
CA ASN A 536 -9.53 6.62 17.05
C ASN A 536 -10.47 7.33 18.05
N GLY A 537 -11.74 6.92 18.14
CA GLY A 537 -12.74 7.53 19.00
C GLY A 537 -13.18 8.94 18.57
N GLN A 538 -12.84 9.39 17.35
CA GLN A 538 -13.18 10.72 16.84
C GLN A 538 -13.71 10.65 15.40
N GLY A 539 -14.74 11.43 15.11
CA GLY A 539 -15.35 11.50 13.77
C GLY A 539 -16.68 10.77 13.67
N SER A 540 -17.18 10.60 12.44
CA SER A 540 -18.48 9.97 12.20
C SER A 540 -18.46 8.47 12.49
N VAL A 541 -19.56 7.93 13.00
CA VAL A 541 -19.78 6.48 12.98
C VAL A 541 -19.85 5.97 11.53
N THR A 542 -19.37 4.75 11.30
CA THR A 542 -19.61 4.04 10.04
C THR A 542 -21.01 3.45 10.09
N CYS A 543 -21.91 3.90 9.22
CA CYS A 543 -23.28 3.40 9.18
C CYS A 543 -23.44 2.26 8.18
N TYR A 544 -23.77 1.06 8.68
CA TYR A 544 -23.96 -0.13 7.85
C TYR A 544 -25.41 -0.28 7.35
N VAL A 545 -26.39 0.16 8.15
CA VAL A 545 -27.82 0.06 7.82
C VAL A 545 -28.54 1.33 8.24
N ASN A 546 -29.28 1.91 7.31
CA ASN A 546 -30.20 3.02 7.57
C ASN A 546 -31.61 2.47 7.84
N GLY A 547 -32.27 3.00 8.87
CA GLY A 547 -33.66 2.74 9.18
C GLY A 547 -34.60 3.40 8.17
N SER A 548 -35.78 2.81 8.00
CA SER A 548 -36.89 3.45 7.29
C SER A 548 -37.42 4.61 8.15
N GLY A 549 -37.37 5.84 7.64
CA GLY A 549 -37.76 7.06 8.35
C GLY A 549 -39.26 7.20 8.65
N THR A 550 -40.00 6.10 8.83
CA THR A 550 -41.41 6.13 9.22
C THR A 550 -41.54 6.28 10.73
N SER A 551 -41.70 7.55 11.14
CA SER A 551 -42.38 8.05 12.36
C SER A 551 -41.72 7.78 13.72
N ARG A 552 -40.75 8.63 14.08
CA ARG A 552 -40.79 9.30 15.40
C ARG A 552 -41.77 10.47 15.27
N ALA A 553 -42.93 10.34 15.90
CA ALA A 553 -43.76 11.50 16.17
C ALA A 553 -43.06 12.34 17.25
N ASP A 554 -42.35 13.39 16.83
CA ASP A 554 -42.04 14.53 17.68
C ASP A 554 -42.58 15.78 16.98
N ALA A 555 -43.53 16.43 17.66
CA ALA A 555 -44.07 17.72 17.29
C ALA A 555 -42.99 18.80 17.36
N ASN A 556 -43.03 19.72 16.39
CA ASN A 556 -42.13 20.89 16.20
C ASN A 556 -40.68 20.52 15.84
N ARG A 557 -40.09 20.91 14.70
CA ARG A 557 -40.30 22.10 13.86
C ARG A 557 -39.66 21.89 12.47
N SER A 558 -40.21 22.58 11.48
CA SER A 558 -39.90 22.58 10.06
C SER A 558 -38.47 22.98 9.67
N GLY A 559 -37.94 22.39 8.58
CA GLY A 559 -36.79 22.90 7.82
C GLY A 559 -36.21 21.88 6.85
N LEU A 560 -36.67 21.88 5.60
CA LEU A 560 -36.04 21.16 4.48
C LEU A 560 -34.65 21.76 4.14
N SER A 561 -33.70 20.90 3.71
CA SER A 561 -33.02 20.93 2.39
C SER A 561 -31.57 20.37 2.42
N PRO A 562 -30.95 20.07 1.27
CA PRO A 562 -29.99 18.98 1.05
C PRO A 562 -28.51 19.35 1.17
N SER A 563 -27.67 18.30 1.17
CA SER A 563 -26.23 18.32 0.83
C SER A 563 -25.28 18.93 1.87
N ALA A 564 -24.52 18.09 2.56
CA ALA A 564 -23.28 18.52 3.22
C ALA A 564 -22.20 17.44 3.06
N ILE A 565 -21.53 17.50 1.92
CA ILE A 565 -20.16 17.04 1.72
C ILE A 565 -19.28 17.96 2.58
N ALA A 566 -18.65 17.44 3.62
CA ALA A 566 -17.63 18.17 4.37
C ALA A 566 -16.33 18.17 3.56
N GLY A 567 -16.25 19.09 2.59
CA GLY A 567 -15.02 19.56 1.97
C GLY A 567 -14.38 20.65 2.82
N VAL A 568 -13.05 20.65 2.81
CA VAL A 568 -12.13 21.52 3.55
C VAL A 568 -12.55 23.00 3.54
N SER A 569 -12.64 23.59 4.74
CA SER A 569 -12.74 25.04 4.94
C SER A 569 -11.42 25.74 4.59
N VAL A 570 -11.20 26.01 3.30
CA VAL A 570 -10.23 27.03 2.84
C VAL A 570 -10.99 28.34 2.67
N VAL A 571 -11.23 29.05 3.78
CA VAL A 571 -11.67 30.45 3.76
C VAL A 571 -10.71 31.28 4.61
N VAL A 572 -9.47 31.41 4.11
CA VAL A 572 -8.53 32.48 4.52
C VAL A 572 -7.80 33.11 3.31
N ILE A 573 -7.83 32.50 2.11
CA ILE A 573 -7.02 32.99 0.97
C ILE A 573 -7.74 34.05 0.09
N ILE A 574 -9.07 34.14 0.11
CA ILE A 574 -9.79 35.11 -0.74
C ILE A 574 -9.74 36.54 -0.17
N VAL A 575 -9.54 36.71 1.14
CA VAL A 575 -9.41 38.06 1.75
C VAL A 575 -8.00 38.63 1.52
N VAL A 576 -6.95 37.80 1.49
CA VAL A 576 -5.57 38.26 1.25
C VAL A 576 -5.31 38.53 -0.25
N GLY A 577 -5.88 37.73 -1.15
CA GLY A 577 -5.80 37.98 -2.60
C GLY A 577 -6.55 39.25 -3.05
N GLY A 578 -7.72 39.52 -2.45
CA GLY A 578 -8.48 40.74 -2.70
C GLY A 578 -7.81 42.01 -2.19
N LEU A 579 -7.14 41.93 -1.03
CA LEU A 579 -6.39 43.06 -0.46
C LEU A 579 -5.13 43.40 -1.27
N ALA A 580 -4.40 42.40 -1.78
CA ALA A 580 -3.22 42.63 -2.63
C ALA A 580 -3.61 43.24 -3.99
N GLY A 581 -4.70 42.76 -4.60
CA GLY A 581 -5.21 43.32 -5.87
C GLY A 581 -5.70 44.77 -5.73
N PHE A 582 -6.41 45.07 -4.64
CA PHE A 582 -6.89 46.43 -4.36
C PHE A 582 -5.74 47.41 -4.06
N LEU A 583 -4.71 46.97 -3.32
CA LEU A 583 -3.53 47.80 -3.05
C LEU A 583 -2.69 48.06 -4.31
N CYS A 584 -2.53 47.07 -5.20
CA CYS A 584 -1.87 47.28 -6.49
C CYS A 584 -2.64 48.25 -7.40
N TRP A 585 -3.97 48.17 -7.45
CA TRP A 585 -4.79 49.12 -8.23
C TRP A 585 -4.74 50.54 -7.63
N TRP A 586 -4.79 50.66 -6.30
CA TRP A 586 -4.76 51.95 -5.60
C TRP A 586 -3.43 52.69 -5.75
N PHE A 587 -2.29 51.98 -5.72
CA PHE A 587 -0.97 52.60 -5.86
C PHE A 587 -0.60 52.92 -7.32
N ILE A 588 -1.08 52.16 -8.30
CA ILE A 588 -0.80 52.40 -9.72
C ILE A 588 -1.76 53.46 -10.31
N GLY A 589 -3.00 53.54 -9.82
CA GLY A 589 -4.01 54.49 -10.31
C GLY A 589 -3.85 55.95 -9.87
N ARG A 590 -2.99 56.26 -8.88
CA ARG A 590 -2.83 57.63 -8.35
C ARG A 590 -1.65 58.44 -8.91
N ARG A 591 -0.94 57.96 -9.96
CA ARG A 591 0.14 58.72 -10.62
C ARG A 591 -0.23 59.43 -11.92
N LYS A 592 -1.52 59.55 -12.24
CA LYS A 592 -2.00 60.42 -13.33
C LYS A 592 -3.28 61.15 -12.92
N ALA A 593 -3.09 62.20 -12.14
CA ALA A 593 -3.95 63.37 -12.06
C ALA A 593 -3.04 64.57 -11.78
#